data_AF-A0A371DUH7-F1
#
_entry.id   AF-A0A371DUH7-F1
#
_cell.length_a   1.000
_cell.length_b   1.000
_cell.length_c   1.000
_cell.angle_alpha   90.00
_cell.angle_beta   90.00
_cell.angle_gamma   90.00
#
_symmetry.space_group_name_H-M   'P 1'
#
loop_
_entity.id
_entity.type
_entity.pdbx_description
1 polymer ?
#
loop_
_entity_poly.entity_id
_entity_poly.type
_entity_poly.pdbx_seq_one_letter_code
_entity_poly.pdbx_strand_id
1 'polypeptide(L)'
;MQLLDGDDLVRLRQVSRLAETHVASTIHIRSRALFADIVWDYERLVTLLDDNSAVVGGAGAVYILFPTPRLPDRIHIYVPHDRYYQVVRYLERIERFNAEHLVHHHRSGMLFPEGVANMIRLTKGRLTIDAVQSTNRSPLYPITAALHTGYFNFVSARAFGSSYPSLTRDCRALLNPARLEKFLNVRKEDLEESDWWRKQGWTLQVEWESWAPGGICTGVDSVGCPSAMRAFGDRMSFRGSSAPIAGRVGQTLDPIESITAVWWRGGHTCSPTCHSGQVVITPGARICLRDIVR
;
A
#
# COMPACT_ATOMS: atom_id res chain seq x y z
N MET A 1 21.87 -16.29 0.75
CA MET A 1 21.70 -15.24 -0.28
C MET A 1 20.71 -14.23 0.27
N GLN A 2 21.14 -13.01 0.57
CA GLN A 2 20.20 -11.94 0.96
C GLN A 2 19.33 -11.62 -0.26
N LEU A 3 18.01 -11.61 -0.08
CA LEU A 3 17.07 -11.32 -1.16
C LEU A 3 16.92 -9.80 -1.25
N LEU A 4 17.09 -9.25 -2.47
CA LEU A 4 16.94 -7.82 -2.74
C LEU A 4 15.51 -7.35 -2.42
N ASP A 5 15.37 -6.28 -1.64
CA ASP A 5 14.09 -5.63 -1.40
C ASP A 5 13.76 -4.57 -2.47
N GLY A 6 12.60 -3.93 -2.35
CA GLY A 6 12.14 -2.96 -3.34
C GLY A 6 13.04 -1.73 -3.49
N ASP A 7 13.73 -1.29 -2.42
CA ASP A 7 14.69 -0.17 -2.49
C ASP A 7 15.94 -0.61 -3.25
N ASP A 8 16.45 -1.82 -2.94
CA ASP A 8 17.58 -2.42 -3.67
C ASP A 8 17.26 -2.57 -5.16
N LEU A 9 16.05 -3.03 -5.49
CA LEU A 9 15.58 -3.19 -6.87
C LEU A 9 15.51 -1.85 -7.61
N VAL A 10 15.08 -0.77 -6.94
CA VAL A 10 15.05 0.58 -7.54
C VAL A 10 16.47 1.06 -7.87
N ARG A 11 17.44 0.84 -6.97
CA ARG A 11 18.86 1.19 -7.20
C ARG A 11 19.48 0.34 -8.30
N LEU A 12 19.27 -0.97 -8.27
CA LEU A 12 19.80 -1.91 -9.26
C LEU A 12 19.33 -1.55 -10.68
N ARG A 13 18.07 -1.14 -10.84
CA ARG A 13 17.52 -0.71 -12.12
C ARG A 13 18.27 0.46 -12.76
N GLN A 14 18.94 1.31 -11.98
CA GLN A 14 19.68 2.47 -12.49
C GLN A 14 21.03 2.08 -13.11
N VAL A 15 21.49 0.83 -12.95
CA VAL A 15 22.83 0.38 -13.35
C VAL A 15 22.90 0.03 -14.84
N SER A 16 21.93 -0.73 -15.37
CA SER A 16 21.95 -1.17 -16.77
C SER A 16 20.58 -1.67 -17.25
N ARG A 17 20.40 -1.81 -18.57
CA ARG A 17 19.20 -2.43 -19.17
C ARG A 17 19.01 -3.88 -18.72
N LEU A 18 20.09 -4.65 -18.55
CA LEU A 18 20.01 -6.03 -18.07
C LEU A 18 19.54 -6.08 -16.61
N ALA A 19 20.07 -5.19 -15.77
CA ALA A 19 19.66 -5.06 -14.38
C ALA A 19 18.18 -4.66 -14.27
N GLU A 20 17.70 -3.81 -15.15
CA GLU A 20 16.28 -3.48 -15.24
C GLU A 20 15.39 -4.67 -15.65
N THR A 21 15.79 -5.44 -16.66
CA THR A 21 15.07 -6.67 -17.02
C THR A 21 15.06 -7.66 -15.86
N HIS A 22 16.15 -7.76 -15.11
CA HIS A 22 16.21 -8.58 -13.90
C HIS A 22 15.20 -8.11 -12.86
N VAL A 23 15.13 -6.81 -12.56
CA VAL A 23 14.16 -6.24 -11.62
C VAL A 23 12.72 -6.54 -12.04
N ALA A 24 12.38 -6.32 -13.31
CA ALA A 24 11.05 -6.63 -13.86
C ALA A 24 10.70 -8.11 -13.68
N SER A 25 11.62 -9.02 -14.03
CA SER A 25 11.46 -10.45 -13.84
C SER A 25 11.30 -10.83 -12.36
N THR A 26 12.06 -10.21 -11.45
CA THR A 26 11.93 -10.46 -10.01
C THR A 26 10.55 -10.08 -9.49
N ILE A 27 10.06 -8.89 -9.83
CA ILE A 27 8.71 -8.43 -9.44
C ILE A 27 7.64 -9.36 -10.03
N HIS A 28 7.77 -9.74 -11.31
CA HIS A 28 6.84 -10.65 -11.97
C HIS A 28 6.82 -12.03 -11.31
N ILE A 29 7.99 -12.64 -11.03
CA ILE A 29 8.09 -13.96 -10.38
C ILE A 29 7.45 -13.93 -8.99
N ARG A 30 7.75 -12.90 -8.19
CA ARG A 30 7.17 -12.77 -6.83
C ARG A 30 5.65 -12.52 -6.88
N SER A 31 5.20 -11.72 -7.85
CA SER A 31 3.77 -11.50 -8.07
C SER A 31 3.07 -12.79 -8.52
N ARG A 32 3.67 -13.55 -9.44
CA ARG A 32 3.14 -14.85 -9.87
C ARG A 32 3.07 -15.84 -8.71
N ALA A 33 4.11 -15.90 -7.87
CA ALA A 33 4.13 -16.75 -6.68
C ALA A 33 2.99 -16.42 -5.70
N LEU A 34 2.55 -15.16 -5.64
CA LEU A 34 1.39 -14.75 -4.83
C LEU A 34 0.08 -15.42 -5.26
N PHE A 35 -0.05 -15.76 -6.55
CA PHE A 35 -1.29 -16.25 -7.15
C PHE A 35 -1.20 -17.68 -7.70
N ALA A 36 -0.01 -18.30 -7.69
CA ALA A 36 0.36 -19.49 -8.48
C ALA A 36 -0.58 -20.71 -8.31
N ASP A 37 -1.22 -20.86 -7.15
CA ASP A 37 -2.07 -22.02 -6.85
C ASP A 37 -3.57 -21.74 -6.95
N ILE A 38 -3.96 -20.49 -7.23
CA ILE A 38 -5.31 -20.00 -6.95
C ILE A 38 -5.93 -19.35 -8.17
N VAL A 39 -5.14 -18.64 -8.96
CA VAL A 39 -5.59 -18.00 -10.20
C VAL A 39 -5.33 -18.95 -11.35
N TRP A 40 -6.35 -19.17 -12.18
CA TRP A 40 -6.28 -20.09 -13.31
C TRP A 40 -5.37 -19.54 -14.43
N ASP A 41 -5.50 -18.24 -14.72
CA ASP A 41 -4.75 -17.56 -15.76
C ASP A 41 -4.11 -16.27 -15.19
N TYR A 42 -2.88 -16.40 -14.72
CA TYR A 42 -2.15 -15.28 -14.12
C TYR A 42 -1.90 -14.14 -15.12
N GLU A 43 -1.60 -14.43 -16.38
CA GLU A 43 -1.32 -13.38 -17.36
C GLU A 43 -2.59 -12.58 -17.68
N ARG A 44 -3.73 -13.25 -17.74
CA ARG A 44 -5.03 -12.59 -17.90
C ARG A 44 -5.40 -11.75 -16.67
N LEU A 45 -5.08 -12.20 -15.46
CA LEU A 45 -5.24 -11.38 -14.25
C LEU A 45 -4.36 -10.14 -14.30
N VAL A 46 -3.08 -10.26 -14.67
CA VAL A 46 -2.17 -9.12 -14.78
C VAL A 46 -2.68 -8.11 -15.81
N THR A 47 -3.13 -8.58 -16.97
CA THR A 47 -3.72 -7.74 -18.02
C THR A 47 -4.97 -7.01 -17.51
N LEU A 48 -5.87 -7.73 -16.84
CA LEU A 48 -7.06 -7.12 -16.22
C LEU A 48 -6.67 -6.03 -15.21
N LEU A 49 -5.71 -6.29 -14.33
CA LEU A 49 -5.29 -5.32 -13.33
C LEU A 49 -4.65 -4.08 -13.99
N ASP A 50 -3.89 -4.27 -15.08
CA ASP A 50 -3.33 -3.16 -15.86
C ASP A 50 -4.42 -2.32 -16.53
N ASP A 51 -5.33 -2.96 -17.26
CA ASP A 51 -6.44 -2.31 -17.99
C ASP A 51 -7.39 -1.53 -17.06
N ASN A 52 -7.43 -1.92 -15.78
CA ASN A 52 -8.26 -1.31 -14.77
C ASN A 52 -7.50 -0.41 -13.80
N SER A 53 -6.20 -0.19 -14.04
CA SER A 53 -5.36 0.63 -13.17
C SER A 53 -5.44 0.19 -11.70
N ALA A 54 -5.59 -1.11 -11.47
CA ALA A 54 -5.70 -1.70 -10.14
C ALA A 54 -4.32 -2.05 -9.60
N VAL A 55 -4.17 -1.98 -8.27
CA VAL A 55 -2.89 -2.29 -7.61
C VAL A 55 -3.09 -3.31 -6.51
N VAL A 56 -2.15 -4.25 -6.41
CA VAL A 56 -1.99 -5.10 -5.23
C VAL A 56 -1.38 -4.26 -4.13
N GLY A 57 -1.94 -4.30 -2.92
CA GLY A 57 -1.43 -3.58 -1.77
C GLY A 57 -1.42 -4.42 -0.50
N GLY A 58 -1.18 -3.77 0.64
CA GLY A 58 -1.10 -4.43 1.94
C GLY A 58 -0.06 -5.56 1.98
N ALA A 59 -0.40 -6.66 2.65
CA ALA A 59 0.51 -7.79 2.82
C ALA A 59 0.96 -8.42 1.49
N GLY A 60 0.14 -8.37 0.43
CA GLY A 60 0.53 -8.83 -0.90
C GLY A 60 1.66 -8.00 -1.51
N ALA A 61 1.57 -6.67 -1.41
CA ALA A 61 2.65 -5.78 -1.86
C ALA A 61 3.90 -5.90 -0.98
N VAL A 62 3.73 -6.07 0.33
CA VAL A 62 4.84 -6.36 1.25
C VAL A 62 5.58 -7.62 0.81
N TYR A 63 4.87 -8.73 0.58
CA TYR A 63 5.47 -9.99 0.13
C TYR A 63 6.30 -9.83 -1.16
N ILE A 64 5.79 -9.06 -2.12
CA ILE A 64 6.47 -8.83 -3.41
C ILE A 64 7.72 -7.95 -3.23
N LEU A 65 7.63 -6.88 -2.43
CA LEU A 65 8.68 -5.87 -2.31
C LEU A 65 9.71 -6.18 -1.22
N PHE A 66 9.29 -6.83 -0.15
CA PHE A 66 10.11 -7.14 1.01
C PHE A 66 10.05 -8.64 1.22
N PRO A 67 11.05 -9.39 0.72
CA PRO A 67 10.98 -10.84 0.64
C PRO A 67 10.75 -11.46 2.03
N THR A 68 9.53 -11.96 2.26
CA THR A 68 9.16 -12.73 3.46
C THR A 68 9.06 -14.21 3.12
N PRO A 69 9.46 -15.11 4.04
CA PRO A 69 9.39 -16.56 3.78
C PRO A 69 7.95 -17.09 3.73
N ARG A 70 7.00 -16.37 4.32
CA ARG A 70 5.60 -16.76 4.41
C ARG A 70 4.76 -16.03 3.37
N LEU A 71 3.96 -16.80 2.64
CA LEU A 71 2.94 -16.25 1.75
C LEU A 71 1.76 -15.72 2.57
N PRO A 72 1.27 -14.48 2.32
CA PRO A 72 0.09 -13.98 2.99
C PRO A 72 -1.16 -14.76 2.52
N ASP A 73 -2.05 -15.04 3.47
CA ASP A 73 -3.38 -15.62 3.23
C ASP A 73 -4.43 -14.55 2.92
N ARG A 74 -4.11 -13.28 3.17
CA ARG A 74 -4.96 -12.12 2.90
C ARG A 74 -4.20 -11.05 2.15
N ILE A 75 -4.74 -10.60 1.01
CA ILE A 75 -4.19 -9.50 0.21
C ILE A 75 -5.27 -8.47 -0.09
N HIS A 76 -4.83 -7.29 -0.53
CA HIS A 76 -5.73 -6.22 -0.94
C HIS A 76 -5.50 -5.91 -2.42
N ILE A 77 -6.59 -5.70 -3.15
CA ILE A 77 -6.55 -5.12 -4.50
C ILE A 77 -7.31 -3.81 -4.44
N TYR A 78 -6.60 -2.70 -4.62
CA TYR A 78 -7.20 -1.37 -4.66
C TYR A 78 -7.51 -1.01 -6.10
N VAL A 79 -8.75 -0.56 -6.34
CA VAL A 79 -9.26 -0.31 -7.69
C VAL A 79 -9.83 1.11 -7.78
N PRO A 80 -9.60 1.84 -8.88
CA PRO A 80 -10.28 3.10 -9.16
C PRO A 80 -11.80 2.97 -9.08
N HIS A 81 -12.47 4.06 -8.70
CA HIS A 81 -13.92 4.10 -8.51
C HIS A 81 -14.72 3.52 -9.68
N ASP A 82 -14.38 3.91 -10.90
CA ASP A 82 -15.05 3.58 -12.16
C ASP A 82 -14.70 2.20 -12.71
N ARG A 83 -13.67 1.54 -12.16
CA ARG A 83 -13.14 0.25 -12.63
C ARG A 83 -13.44 -0.91 -11.68
N TYR A 84 -13.89 -0.60 -10.47
CA TYR A 84 -14.12 -1.56 -9.40
C TYR A 84 -14.91 -2.81 -9.80
N TYR A 85 -16.11 -2.62 -10.37
CA TYR A 85 -16.99 -3.73 -10.71
C TYR A 85 -16.43 -4.64 -11.82
N GLN A 86 -15.56 -4.12 -12.69
CA GLN A 86 -14.93 -4.92 -13.74
C GLN A 86 -13.95 -5.94 -13.12
N VAL A 87 -13.12 -5.48 -12.19
CA VAL A 87 -12.17 -6.32 -11.45
C VAL A 87 -12.91 -7.36 -10.59
N VAL A 88 -13.91 -6.94 -9.82
CA VAL A 88 -14.68 -7.86 -8.96
C VAL A 88 -15.40 -8.92 -9.79
N ARG A 89 -16.10 -8.53 -10.88
CA ARG A 89 -16.80 -9.49 -11.74
C ARG A 89 -15.87 -10.50 -12.39
N TYR A 90 -14.65 -10.10 -12.76
CA TYR A 90 -13.65 -11.02 -13.27
C TYR A 90 -13.25 -12.05 -12.21
N LEU A 91 -12.89 -11.61 -11.01
CA LEU A 91 -12.46 -12.48 -9.92
C LEU A 91 -13.57 -13.48 -9.53
N GLU A 92 -14.82 -13.02 -9.48
CA GLU A 92 -15.98 -13.86 -9.18
C GLU A 92 -16.30 -14.85 -10.32
N ARG A 93 -16.49 -14.35 -11.55
CA ARG A 93 -17.05 -15.16 -12.65
C ARG A 93 -16.03 -15.98 -13.41
N ILE A 94 -14.82 -15.44 -13.59
CA ILE A 94 -13.74 -16.09 -14.34
C ILE A 94 -12.87 -16.89 -13.39
N GLU A 95 -12.37 -16.26 -12.33
CA GLU A 95 -11.48 -16.92 -11.37
C GLU A 95 -12.23 -17.72 -10.29
N ARG A 96 -13.57 -17.67 -10.25
CA ARG A 96 -14.41 -18.46 -9.34
C ARG A 96 -14.12 -18.20 -7.85
N PHE A 97 -13.79 -16.96 -7.49
CA PHE A 97 -13.79 -16.54 -6.09
C PHE A 97 -15.23 -16.44 -5.56
N ASN A 98 -15.43 -16.84 -4.31
CA ASN A 98 -16.69 -16.59 -3.61
C ASN A 98 -16.69 -15.16 -3.10
N ALA A 99 -17.64 -14.35 -3.57
CA ALA A 99 -17.78 -12.95 -3.18
C ALA A 99 -18.71 -12.82 -1.99
N GLU A 100 -18.19 -12.24 -0.91
CA GLU A 100 -18.96 -11.76 0.23
C GLU A 100 -18.93 -10.23 0.21
N HIS A 101 -20.09 -9.63 0.02
CA HIS A 101 -20.22 -8.19 0.21
C HIS A 101 -20.02 -7.89 1.69
N LEU A 102 -18.96 -7.15 2.00
CA LEU A 102 -18.78 -6.62 3.35
C LEU A 102 -19.77 -5.48 3.51
N VAL A 103 -21.00 -5.85 3.83
CA VAL A 103 -22.06 -4.89 4.13
C VAL A 103 -21.70 -4.25 5.45
N HIS A 104 -21.28 -2.99 5.41
CA HIS A 104 -21.31 -2.19 6.62
C HIS A 104 -22.76 -2.12 7.09
N HIS A 105 -23.04 -2.77 8.22
CA HIS A 105 -24.25 -2.49 8.95
C HIS A 105 -24.22 -1.01 9.33
N HIS A 106 -24.98 -0.17 8.62
CA HIS A 106 -25.31 1.19 9.04
C HIS A 106 -25.81 1.26 10.49
N ARG A 107 -26.18 0.12 11.10
CA ARG A 107 -26.52 -0.01 12.53
C ARG A 107 -25.39 0.41 13.48
N SER A 108 -24.12 0.38 13.09
CA SER A 108 -23.02 0.91 13.93
C SER A 108 -22.64 2.36 13.62
N GLY A 109 -23.23 2.98 12.58
CA GLY A 109 -22.94 4.36 12.18
C GLY A 109 -21.53 4.61 11.65
N MET A 110 -20.69 3.59 11.51
CA MET A 110 -19.31 3.76 11.06
C MET A 110 -19.19 3.73 9.54
N LEU A 111 -18.57 4.78 8.99
CA LEU A 111 -18.22 4.88 7.57
C LEU A 111 -16.93 4.10 7.28
N PHE A 112 -16.77 3.65 6.04
CA PHE A 112 -15.50 3.15 5.56
C PHE A 112 -14.36 4.17 5.83
N PRO A 113 -13.10 3.72 5.95
CA PRO A 113 -11.96 4.63 6.05
C PRO A 113 -11.96 5.64 4.92
N GLU A 114 -11.37 6.82 5.15
CA GLU A 114 -11.25 7.85 4.12
C GLU A 114 -10.68 7.26 2.82
N GLY A 115 -11.24 7.66 1.69
CA GLY A 115 -10.80 7.16 0.40
C GLY A 115 -11.40 5.81 -0.02
N VAL A 116 -11.99 5.03 0.89
CA VAL A 116 -12.67 3.76 0.57
C VAL A 116 -14.17 3.99 0.36
N ALA A 117 -14.68 3.67 -0.83
CA ALA A 117 -16.11 3.76 -1.14
C ALA A 117 -16.86 2.47 -0.83
N ASN A 118 -16.20 1.33 -1.07
CA ASN A 118 -16.78 -0.01 -0.93
C ASN A 118 -15.67 -1.05 -0.75
N MET A 119 -16.02 -2.21 -0.21
CA MET A 119 -15.12 -3.35 -0.09
C MET A 119 -15.90 -4.66 -0.27
N ILE A 120 -15.34 -5.57 -1.06
CA ILE A 120 -15.86 -6.93 -1.24
C ILE A 120 -14.74 -7.89 -0.89
N ARG A 121 -15.08 -8.88 -0.06
CA ARG A 121 -14.17 -9.96 0.30
C ARG A 121 -14.38 -11.11 -0.67
N LEU A 122 -13.32 -11.52 -1.34
CA LEU A 122 -13.29 -12.60 -2.31
C LEU A 122 -12.45 -13.73 -1.74
N THR A 123 -13.03 -14.92 -1.59
CA THR A 123 -12.31 -16.08 -1.02
C THR A 123 -12.20 -17.22 -2.01
N LYS A 124 -11.02 -17.83 -2.11
CA LYS A 124 -10.78 -19.04 -2.91
C LYS A 124 -9.68 -19.89 -2.28
N GLY A 125 -10.04 -21.07 -1.80
CA GLY A 125 -9.12 -21.93 -1.06
C GLY A 125 -8.58 -21.19 0.17
N ARG A 126 -7.26 -21.05 0.25
CA ARG A 126 -6.56 -20.38 1.36
C ARG A 126 -6.40 -18.86 1.21
N LEU A 127 -6.71 -18.29 0.04
CA LEU A 127 -6.49 -16.88 -0.23
C LEU A 127 -7.78 -16.09 -0.09
N THR A 128 -7.65 -14.98 0.62
CA THR A 128 -8.64 -13.92 0.74
C THR A 128 -8.12 -12.69 0.03
N ILE A 129 -8.93 -12.14 -0.88
CA ILE A 129 -8.68 -10.88 -1.55
C ILE A 129 -9.74 -9.89 -1.08
N ASP A 130 -9.33 -8.82 -0.41
CA ASP A 130 -10.21 -7.69 -0.17
C ASP A 130 -10.07 -6.72 -1.35
N ALA A 131 -11.09 -6.69 -2.21
CA ALA A 131 -11.18 -5.74 -3.32
C ALA A 131 -11.74 -4.41 -2.79
N VAL A 132 -10.89 -3.37 -2.77
CA VAL A 132 -11.17 -2.07 -2.18
C VAL A 132 -11.47 -1.05 -3.28
N GLN A 133 -12.69 -0.52 -3.29
CA GLN A 133 -13.09 0.54 -4.22
C GLN A 133 -12.59 1.89 -3.71
N SER A 134 -11.87 2.62 -4.55
CA SER A 134 -11.54 4.02 -4.28
C SER A 134 -12.77 4.92 -4.42
N THR A 135 -12.83 5.97 -3.61
CA THR A 135 -13.79 7.08 -3.76
C THR A 135 -13.47 7.97 -4.97
N ASN A 136 -12.29 7.82 -5.57
CA ASN A 136 -11.87 8.59 -6.74
C ASN A 136 -11.15 7.71 -7.78
N ARG A 137 -10.54 8.35 -8.78
CA ARG A 137 -9.83 7.65 -9.88
C ARG A 137 -8.47 7.07 -9.50
N SER A 138 -7.94 7.38 -8.31
CA SER A 138 -6.66 6.86 -7.85
C SER A 138 -6.86 5.59 -7.02
N PRO A 139 -6.24 4.46 -7.40
CA PRO A 139 -6.22 3.25 -6.57
C PRO A 139 -5.33 3.44 -5.33
N LEU A 140 -4.49 4.49 -5.29
CA LEU A 140 -3.56 4.75 -4.19
C LEU A 140 -4.20 5.56 -3.05
N TYR A 141 -5.33 6.22 -3.29
CA TYR A 141 -5.98 7.04 -2.25
C TYR A 141 -6.42 6.22 -1.02
N PRO A 142 -7.09 5.07 -1.17
CA PRO A 142 -7.56 4.32 0.00
C PRO A 142 -6.40 3.70 0.78
N ILE A 143 -5.24 3.52 0.14
CA ILE A 143 -4.04 3.04 0.81
C ILE A 143 -3.67 4.00 1.95
N THR A 144 -3.78 5.32 1.80
CA THR A 144 -3.36 6.30 2.82
C THR A 144 -4.23 6.31 4.08
N ALA A 145 -5.40 5.65 4.05
CA ALA A 145 -6.31 5.51 5.18
C ALA A 145 -6.25 4.12 5.84
N ALA A 146 -5.32 3.28 5.42
CA ALA A 146 -5.09 1.98 6.03
C ALA A 146 -4.67 2.10 7.51
N LEU A 147 -4.84 1.02 8.28
CA LEU A 147 -4.63 0.98 9.73
C LEU A 147 -3.22 1.38 10.16
N HIS A 148 -2.20 1.07 9.37
CA HIS A 148 -0.81 1.38 9.69
C HIS A 148 0.09 1.46 8.45
N THR A 149 1.30 2.00 8.61
CA THR A 149 2.22 2.26 7.50
C THR A 149 2.71 1.01 6.75
N GLY A 150 2.66 -0.17 7.37
CA GLY A 150 2.91 -1.45 6.69
C GLY A 150 1.97 -1.72 5.50
N TYR A 151 0.82 -1.06 5.44
CA TYR A 151 -0.08 -1.11 4.27
C TYR A 151 0.30 -0.16 3.14
N PHE A 152 1.17 0.82 3.39
CA PHE A 152 1.51 1.88 2.42
C PHE A 152 2.54 1.40 1.38
N ASN A 153 2.21 0.27 0.75
CA ASN A 153 2.97 -0.44 -0.25
C ASN A 153 2.02 -0.81 -1.39
N PHE A 154 2.47 -0.68 -2.64
CA PHE A 154 1.69 -1.12 -3.79
C PHE A 154 2.55 -1.74 -4.88
N VAL A 155 1.95 -2.64 -5.65
CA VAL A 155 2.49 -3.23 -6.86
C VAL A 155 1.38 -3.26 -7.91
N SER A 156 1.68 -2.75 -9.09
CA SER A 156 0.84 -2.81 -10.29
C SER A 156 1.64 -3.45 -11.43
N ALA A 157 0.99 -3.68 -12.57
CA ALA A 157 1.66 -4.16 -13.76
C ALA A 157 2.76 -3.21 -14.28
N ARG A 158 2.64 -1.90 -14.00
CA ARG A 158 3.56 -0.87 -14.52
C ARG A 158 4.50 -0.30 -13.48
N ALA A 159 4.07 -0.20 -12.23
CA ALA A 159 4.82 0.47 -11.17
C ALA A 159 4.68 -0.23 -9.82
N PHE A 160 5.63 0.04 -8.94
CA PHE A 160 5.60 -0.39 -7.56
C PHE A 160 6.17 0.69 -6.65
N GLY A 161 5.85 0.65 -5.36
CA GLY A 161 6.40 1.60 -4.40
C GLY A 161 6.13 1.24 -2.95
N SER A 162 6.97 1.77 -2.08
CA SER A 162 6.84 1.69 -0.63
C SER A 162 7.01 3.07 -0.03
N SER A 163 6.06 3.46 0.80
CA SER A 163 6.09 4.75 1.47
C SER A 163 7.04 4.80 2.66
N TYR A 164 7.23 3.67 3.36
CA TYR A 164 8.02 3.58 4.58
C TYR A 164 8.94 2.35 4.51
N PRO A 165 9.93 2.34 3.59
CA PRO A 165 10.72 1.16 3.29
C PRO A 165 11.60 0.72 4.46
N SER A 166 12.21 1.65 5.19
CA SER A 166 13.01 1.33 6.38
C SER A 166 12.18 0.65 7.47
N LEU A 167 11.00 1.17 7.76
CA LEU A 167 10.07 0.56 8.71
C LEU A 167 9.61 -0.83 8.24
N THR A 168 9.20 -0.93 6.98
CA THR A 168 8.66 -2.17 6.41
C THR A 168 9.70 -3.28 6.40
N ARG A 169 10.96 -2.96 6.07
CA ARG A 169 12.10 -3.89 6.12
C ARG A 169 12.30 -4.49 7.51
N ASP A 170 12.12 -3.67 8.55
CA ASP A 170 12.30 -4.08 9.94
C ASP A 170 11.02 -4.68 10.56
N CYS A 171 9.99 -4.99 9.76
CA CYS A 171 8.66 -5.42 10.22
C CYS A 171 8.05 -4.45 11.26
N ARG A 172 8.24 -3.15 11.08
CA ARG A 172 7.69 -2.09 11.93
C ARG A 172 6.65 -1.31 11.16
N ALA A 173 5.58 -0.90 11.84
CA ALA A 173 4.63 0.03 11.26
C ALA A 173 4.07 1.01 12.29
N LEU A 174 3.87 2.25 11.83
CA LEU A 174 3.20 3.27 12.60
C LEU A 174 1.69 3.14 12.37
N LEU A 175 0.92 3.05 13.45
CA LEU A 175 -0.53 3.11 13.42
C LEU A 175 -0.98 4.46 12.87
N ASN A 176 -2.03 4.42 12.06
CA ASN A 176 -2.64 5.58 11.43
C ASN A 176 -3.58 6.27 12.45
N PRO A 177 -3.26 7.49 12.92
CA PRO A 177 -4.05 8.20 13.91
C PRO A 177 -5.52 8.39 13.50
N ALA A 178 -5.83 8.49 12.20
CA ALA A 178 -7.21 8.59 11.70
C ALA A 178 -8.07 7.35 12.01
N ARG A 179 -7.42 6.21 12.28
CA ARG A 179 -8.04 4.90 12.58
C ARG A 179 -8.07 4.58 14.06
N LEU A 180 -7.56 5.46 14.91
CA LEU A 180 -7.49 5.23 16.35
C LEU A 180 -8.61 5.99 17.08
N GLU A 181 -8.95 5.52 18.27
CA GLU A 181 -9.72 6.29 19.24
C GLU A 181 -8.78 7.26 19.95
N LYS A 182 -9.13 8.56 19.92
CA LYS A 182 -8.32 9.63 20.51
C LYS A 182 -6.84 9.59 20.09
N PHE A 183 -6.56 9.14 18.86
CA PHE A 183 -5.21 9.00 18.31
C PHE A 183 -4.27 8.01 19.02
N LEU A 184 -4.77 7.18 19.95
CA LEU A 184 -3.92 6.31 20.78
C LEU A 184 -4.34 4.84 20.72
N ASN A 185 -5.63 4.55 20.80
CA ASN A 185 -6.10 3.18 20.96
C ASN A 185 -6.63 2.62 19.64
N VAL A 186 -6.27 1.37 19.34
CA VAL A 186 -6.86 0.64 18.20
C VAL A 186 -8.33 0.41 18.48
N ARG A 187 -9.20 0.79 17.54
CA ARG A 187 -10.64 0.57 17.63
C ARG A 187 -10.94 -0.92 17.71
N LYS A 188 -12.05 -1.29 18.37
CA LYS A 188 -12.42 -2.70 18.57
C LYS A 188 -12.48 -3.48 17.25
N GLU A 189 -12.94 -2.83 16.18
CA GLU A 189 -13.12 -3.44 14.86
C GLU A 189 -11.80 -3.65 14.12
N ASP A 190 -10.75 -2.90 14.49
CA ASP A 190 -9.41 -2.97 13.90
C ASP A 190 -8.48 -3.90 14.70
N LEU A 191 -8.93 -4.43 15.86
CA LEU A 191 -8.12 -5.32 16.71
C LEU A 191 -7.73 -6.62 16.03
N GLU A 192 -8.68 -7.28 15.34
CA GLU A 192 -8.40 -8.55 14.65
C GLU A 192 -7.31 -8.36 13.58
N GLU A 193 -7.41 -7.29 12.81
CA GLU A 193 -6.44 -6.95 11.79
C GLU A 193 -5.07 -6.60 12.41
N SER A 194 -5.07 -5.78 13.45
CA SER A 194 -3.86 -5.42 14.19
C SER A 194 -3.15 -6.66 14.76
N ASP A 195 -3.91 -7.60 15.32
CA ASP A 195 -3.37 -8.82 15.90
C ASP A 195 -2.88 -9.81 14.83
N TRP A 196 -3.55 -9.85 13.68
CA TRP A 196 -3.08 -10.62 12.53
C TRP A 196 -1.68 -10.17 12.11
N TRP A 197 -1.43 -8.85 11.96
CA TRP A 197 -0.09 -8.33 11.62
C TRP A 197 0.95 -8.65 12.69
N ARG A 198 0.62 -8.48 13.98
CA ARG A 198 1.52 -8.85 15.08
C ARG A 198 1.91 -10.33 15.04
N LYS A 199 0.96 -11.23 14.73
CA LYS A 199 1.23 -12.67 14.54
C LYS A 199 2.14 -12.96 13.34
N GLN A 200 2.21 -12.06 12.35
CA GLN A 200 3.19 -12.13 11.26
C GLN A 200 4.57 -11.55 11.63
N GLY A 201 4.79 -11.22 12.90
CA GLY A 201 6.07 -10.67 13.40
C GLY A 201 6.17 -9.15 13.33
N TRP A 202 5.05 -8.44 13.09
CA TRP A 202 5.08 -6.99 13.01
C TRP A 202 5.01 -6.32 14.38
N THR A 203 5.78 -5.25 14.54
CA THR A 203 5.66 -4.33 15.67
C THR A 203 4.87 -3.11 15.25
N LEU A 204 3.68 -2.93 15.85
CA LEU A 204 2.77 -1.82 15.57
C LEU A 204 2.80 -0.81 16.73
N GLN A 205 3.09 0.46 16.46
CA GLN A 205 3.15 1.52 17.46
C GLN A 205 2.55 2.83 16.94
N VAL A 206 2.10 3.70 17.84
CA VAL A 206 1.60 5.04 17.46
C VAL A 206 2.76 6.02 17.28
N GLU A 207 3.74 5.94 18.18
CA GLU A 207 4.88 6.85 18.31
C GLU A 207 6.08 6.31 17.53
N TRP A 208 6.86 7.22 16.95
CA TRP A 208 8.04 6.91 16.14
C TRP A 208 9.34 6.99 16.94
N GLU A 209 9.31 7.72 18.04
CA GLU A 209 10.45 8.11 18.87
C GLU A 209 11.26 6.91 19.33
N SER A 210 10.60 5.79 19.66
CA SER A 210 11.24 4.53 20.05
C SER A 210 12.13 3.91 18.96
N TRP A 211 11.90 4.27 17.70
CA TRP A 211 12.63 3.78 16.53
C TRP A 211 13.48 4.87 15.87
N ALA A 212 13.35 6.12 16.31
CA ALA A 212 14.13 7.23 15.79
C ALA A 212 15.61 7.07 16.16
N PRO A 213 16.56 7.35 15.24
CA PRO A 213 17.98 7.40 15.59
C PRO A 213 18.24 8.37 16.74
N GLY A 214 18.79 7.88 17.84
CA GLY A 214 19.01 8.67 19.06
C GLY A 214 17.74 9.04 19.83
N GLY A 215 16.58 8.47 19.48
CA GLY A 215 15.30 8.74 20.14
C GLY A 215 14.73 10.13 19.86
N ILE A 216 15.24 10.85 18.85
CA ILE A 216 14.90 12.25 18.58
C ILE A 216 14.21 12.37 17.23
N CYS A 217 13.05 13.01 17.22
CA CYS A 217 12.37 13.42 16.00
C CYS A 217 12.95 14.75 15.48
N THR A 218 13.55 14.72 14.30
CA THR A 218 14.14 15.86 13.57
C THR A 218 13.11 16.65 12.75
N GLY A 219 11.85 16.68 13.18
CA GLY A 219 10.76 17.34 12.44
C GLY A 219 10.41 16.60 11.14
N VAL A 220 10.08 17.34 10.07
CA VAL A 220 9.62 16.76 8.79
C VAL A 220 10.65 15.85 8.10
N ASP A 221 11.90 15.87 8.56
CA ASP A 221 12.99 14.97 8.17
C ASP A 221 12.93 13.59 8.83
N SER A 222 12.09 13.41 9.83
CA SER A 222 11.89 12.11 10.46
C SER A 222 10.84 11.28 9.72
N VAL A 223 11.16 9.99 9.53
CA VAL A 223 10.30 9.02 8.85
C VAL A 223 8.89 8.96 9.46
N GLY A 224 8.77 9.09 10.78
CA GLY A 224 7.49 9.01 11.48
C GLY A 224 6.88 10.34 11.92
N CYS A 225 7.44 11.48 11.51
CA CYS A 225 6.92 12.80 11.86
C CYS A 225 5.44 12.95 11.42
N PRO A 226 4.53 13.33 12.34
CA PRO A 226 3.12 13.59 12.04
C PRO A 226 2.85 14.56 10.90
N SER A 227 3.66 15.62 10.78
CA SER A 227 3.51 16.67 9.77
C SER A 227 4.23 16.41 8.47
N ALA A 228 5.08 15.38 8.40
CA ALA A 228 5.82 15.11 7.19
C ALA A 228 4.81 14.82 6.08
N MET A 229 4.78 15.69 5.06
CA MET A 229 4.04 15.43 3.84
C MET A 229 4.79 14.34 3.07
N ARG A 230 4.04 13.33 2.63
CA ARG A 230 4.57 12.14 1.99
C ARG A 230 3.85 11.86 0.69
N ALA A 231 4.60 11.26 -0.22
CA ALA A 231 4.10 10.77 -1.50
C ALA A 231 4.95 9.60 -1.95
N PHE A 232 4.39 8.69 -2.74
CA PHE A 232 5.17 7.58 -3.30
C PHE A 232 6.28 8.10 -4.24
N GLY A 233 7.54 7.88 -3.86
CA GLY A 233 8.72 8.37 -4.56
C GLY A 233 9.29 9.68 -4.02
N ASP A 234 8.81 10.17 -2.86
CA ASP A 234 9.50 11.19 -2.08
C ASP A 234 10.86 10.67 -1.53
N ARG A 235 11.63 11.55 -0.89
CA ARG A 235 12.96 11.22 -0.35
C ARG A 235 13.00 10.13 0.74
N MET A 236 11.86 9.80 1.36
CA MET A 236 11.73 8.81 2.44
C MET A 236 11.02 7.54 1.97
N SER A 237 10.72 7.45 0.68
CA SER A 237 10.01 6.35 0.04
C SER A 237 10.76 5.95 -1.23
N PHE A 238 10.29 4.89 -1.89
CA PHE A 238 10.76 4.58 -3.23
C PHE A 238 9.59 4.33 -4.16
N ARG A 239 9.85 4.55 -5.45
CA ARG A 239 8.95 4.18 -6.55
C ARG A 239 9.77 3.64 -7.72
N GLY A 240 9.38 2.48 -8.21
CA GLY A 240 9.99 1.81 -9.36
C GLY A 240 8.96 1.51 -10.45
N SER A 241 9.46 1.10 -11.61
CA SER A 241 8.65 0.54 -12.69
C SER A 241 8.77 -0.98 -12.65
N SER A 242 7.64 -1.66 -12.75
CA SER A 242 7.56 -3.11 -12.87
C SER A 242 7.86 -3.58 -14.31
N ALA A 243 7.66 -2.71 -15.32
CA ALA A 243 7.94 -3.01 -16.72
C ALA A 243 9.41 -2.70 -17.12
N PRO A 244 10.01 -3.50 -18.02
CA PRO A 244 11.32 -3.19 -18.63
C PRO A 244 11.23 -2.04 -19.65
N ILE A 245 12.32 -1.32 -19.93
CA ILE A 245 12.40 -0.20 -20.89
C ILE A 245 11.76 -0.56 -22.23
N ALA A 246 12.05 -1.75 -22.76
CA ALA A 246 11.52 -2.19 -24.05
C ALA A 246 9.98 -2.22 -24.07
N GLY A 247 9.35 -2.53 -22.93
CA GLY A 247 7.89 -2.52 -22.78
C GLY A 247 7.30 -1.13 -22.56
N ARG A 248 8.10 -0.10 -22.24
CA ARG A 248 7.62 1.27 -22.00
C ARG A 248 7.50 2.09 -23.28
N VAL A 249 8.27 1.76 -24.32
CA VAL A 249 8.30 2.53 -25.56
C VAL A 249 6.94 2.36 -26.27
N GLY A 250 6.23 3.47 -26.45
CA GLY A 250 4.92 3.47 -27.12
C GLY A 250 3.73 3.18 -26.21
N GLN A 251 3.93 2.95 -24.91
CA GLN A 251 2.81 2.90 -23.97
C GLN A 251 2.28 4.31 -23.73
N THR A 252 1.00 4.52 -24.04
CA THR A 252 0.28 5.72 -23.62
C THR A 252 0.23 5.72 -22.10
N LEU A 253 0.75 6.78 -21.49
CA LEU A 253 0.65 6.97 -20.03
C LEU A 253 -0.84 6.96 -19.67
N ASP A 254 -1.22 6.05 -18.77
CA ASP A 254 -2.58 6.08 -18.24
C ASP A 254 -2.72 7.42 -17.46
N PRO A 255 -3.79 8.21 -17.68
CA PRO A 255 -4.03 9.40 -16.86
C PRO A 255 -3.96 9.14 -15.34
N ILE A 256 -4.28 7.92 -14.89
CA ILE A 256 -4.15 7.50 -13.49
C ILE A 256 -2.68 7.39 -13.07
N GLU A 257 -1.78 7.10 -14.01
CA GLU A 257 -0.34 7.19 -13.76
C GLU A 257 0.15 8.63 -13.63
N SER A 258 -0.60 9.65 -14.04
CA SER A 258 -0.19 11.06 -13.83
C SER A 258 -0.49 11.57 -12.41
N ILE A 259 -1.33 10.86 -11.65
CA ILE A 259 -1.72 11.24 -10.30
C ILE A 259 -0.97 10.44 -9.22
N THR A 260 -0.90 11.00 -8.02
CA THR A 260 -0.39 10.34 -6.82
C THR A 260 -1.20 10.76 -5.60
N ALA A 261 -1.18 9.92 -4.56
CA ALA A 261 -1.66 10.31 -3.25
C ALA A 261 -0.56 11.08 -2.52
N VAL A 262 -0.92 12.21 -1.92
CA VAL A 262 -0.11 12.96 -0.96
C VAL A 262 -0.82 12.89 0.38
N TRP A 263 -0.10 12.53 1.43
CA TRP A 263 -0.68 12.41 2.77
C TRP A 263 0.26 12.95 3.84
N TRP A 264 -0.28 13.19 5.01
CA TRP A 264 0.48 13.37 6.25
C TRP A 264 -0.22 12.56 7.33
N ARG A 265 0.57 11.87 8.16
CA ARG A 265 0.04 10.88 9.10
C ARG A 265 -0.78 11.54 10.21
N GLY A 266 -0.48 12.79 10.57
CA GLY A 266 -1.07 13.43 11.75
C GLY A 266 -0.70 12.71 13.05
N GLY A 267 -1.47 12.98 14.11
CA GLY A 267 -1.25 12.45 15.45
C GLY A 267 -0.53 13.43 16.38
N HIS A 268 -0.06 12.92 17.53
CA HIS A 268 0.68 13.69 18.52
C HIS A 268 2.08 14.05 18.02
N THR A 269 2.49 15.29 18.21
CA THR A 269 3.86 15.75 17.90
C THR A 269 4.84 15.33 18.98
N CYS A 270 6.11 15.13 18.61
CA CYS A 270 7.19 14.74 19.52
C CYS A 270 7.48 15.74 20.66
N SER A 271 7.12 17.02 20.49
CA SER A 271 7.43 18.08 21.44
C SER A 271 6.52 19.29 21.24
N PRO A 272 6.15 20.04 22.30
CA PRO A 272 5.50 21.35 22.18
C PRO A 272 6.30 22.39 21.40
N THR A 273 7.63 22.22 21.26
CA THR A 273 8.45 23.13 20.43
C THR A 273 8.40 22.77 18.94
N CYS A 274 7.80 21.63 18.60
CA CYS A 274 7.66 21.18 17.22
C CYS A 274 6.45 21.85 16.55
N HIS A 275 6.51 22.05 15.24
CA HIS A 275 5.40 22.55 14.41
C HIS A 275 4.63 23.75 14.99
N SER A 276 5.37 24.77 15.45
CA SER A 276 4.80 26.03 15.95
C SER A 276 3.88 25.87 17.17
N GLY A 277 4.17 24.93 18.07
CA GLY A 277 3.38 24.76 19.29
C GLY A 277 2.23 23.77 19.16
N GLN A 278 1.97 23.24 17.95
CA GLN A 278 0.88 22.29 17.75
C GLN A 278 1.23 20.96 18.42
N VAL A 279 0.39 20.52 19.37
CA VAL A 279 0.57 19.25 20.08
C VAL A 279 -0.06 18.08 19.33
N VAL A 280 -1.03 18.36 18.47
CA VAL A 280 -1.79 17.37 17.68
C VAL A 280 -1.98 17.91 16.27
N ILE A 281 -1.83 17.03 15.30
CA ILE A 281 -1.99 17.34 13.88
C ILE A 281 -3.07 16.45 13.31
N THR A 282 -4.07 17.06 12.68
CA THR A 282 -5.15 16.30 12.03
C THR A 282 -4.56 15.53 10.83
N PRO A 283 -4.73 14.20 10.76
CA PRO A 283 -4.32 13.41 9.59
C PRO A 283 -5.06 13.87 8.34
N GLY A 284 -4.48 13.64 7.17
CA GLY A 284 -5.19 13.91 5.92
C GLY A 284 -4.45 13.41 4.69
N ALA A 285 -5.21 13.28 3.60
CA ALA A 285 -4.67 12.90 2.31
C ALA A 285 -5.42 13.63 1.18
N ARG A 286 -4.76 13.73 0.03
CA ARG A 286 -5.33 14.28 -1.20
C ARG A 286 -4.69 13.66 -2.42
N ILE A 287 -5.35 13.78 -3.56
CA ILE A 287 -4.79 13.41 -4.86
C ILE A 287 -4.20 14.64 -5.53
N CYS A 288 -2.96 14.51 -6.01
CA CYS A 288 -2.23 15.55 -6.74
C CYS A 288 -1.71 14.99 -8.06
N LEU A 289 -1.46 15.89 -9.02
CA LEU A 289 -0.61 15.57 -10.17
C LEU A 289 0.81 15.29 -9.67
N ARG A 290 1.41 14.21 -10.15
CA ARG A 290 2.74 13.78 -9.72
C ARG A 290 3.82 14.82 -10.01
N ASP A 291 3.66 15.59 -11.09
CA ASP A 291 4.62 16.61 -11.49
C ASP A 291 4.66 17.82 -10.54
N ILE A 292 3.63 18.00 -9.70
CA ILE A 292 3.57 19.08 -8.70
C ILE A 292 4.26 18.67 -7.38
N VAL A 293 4.47 17.38 -7.17
CA VAL A 293 4.95 16.82 -5.88
C VAL A 293 6.49 16.69 -5.83
N ARG A 294 7.18 17.00 -6.94
CA ARG A 294 8.64 16.87 -7.06
C ARG A 294 9.40 18.04 -6.47
#